data_AF-A0A2V6TWS7-F1
#
_entry.id   AF-A0A2V6TWS7-F1
#
_cell.length_a   1.000
_cell.length_b   1.000
_cell.length_c   1.000
_cell.angle_alpha   90.00
_cell.angle_beta   90.00
_cell.angle_gamma   90.00
#
_symmetry.space_group_name_H-M   'P 1'
#
loop_
_entity.id
_entity.type
_entity.pdbx_description
1 polymer ?
#
loop_
_entity_poly.entity_id
_entity_poly.type
_entity_poly.pdbx_seq_one_letter_code
_entity_poly.pdbx_strand_id
1 'polypeptide(L)'
;MSVTTLTEGWERRFKLEWTVGAPSGGARTLSGSITSQQGGHAEFVRLLVQALDDAGTVVERRIWAIPGGVGGGQRAYFEVPDLPLAAEYRVFVWDYSLTQS
;
A
#
# COMPACT_ATOMS: atom_id res chain seq x y z
N MET A 1 23.88 -2.15 -0.62
CA MET A 1 22.97 -2.07 0.53
C MET A 1 21.99 -0.94 0.25
N SER A 2 20.79 -1.24 -0.24
CA SER A 2 19.78 -0.20 -0.52
C SER A 2 18.84 -0.11 0.67
N VAL A 3 18.95 0.96 1.45
CA VAL A 3 18.00 1.27 2.52
C VAL A 3 16.75 1.81 1.84
N THR A 4 15.76 0.96 1.64
CA THR A 4 14.42 1.36 1.26
C THR A 4 13.77 1.96 2.51
N THR A 5 13.95 3.26 2.74
CA THR A 5 13.32 3.95 3.87
C THR A 5 11.80 3.94 3.62
N LEU A 6 11.11 3.00 4.26
CA LEU A 6 9.69 3.17 4.55
C LEU A 6 9.54 4.55 5.21
N THR A 7 8.57 5.37 4.80
CA THR A 7 8.29 6.62 5.53
C THR A 7 7.95 6.26 6.98
N GLU A 8 8.91 6.39 7.90
CA GLU A 8 8.75 5.96 9.29
C GLU A 8 7.52 6.61 9.92
N GLY A 9 6.62 5.81 10.49
CA GLY A 9 5.48 6.29 11.26
C GLY A 9 4.27 6.71 10.42
N TRP A 10 4.17 6.28 9.16
CA TRP A 10 2.94 6.40 8.37
C TRP A 10 1.75 5.74 9.10
N GLU A 11 2.00 4.72 9.93
CA GLU A 11 1.00 3.99 10.71
C GLU A 11 0.26 4.88 11.72
N ARG A 12 0.89 5.99 12.15
CA ARG A 12 0.26 7.01 13.01
C ARG A 12 -0.67 7.94 12.22
N ARG A 13 -0.57 7.94 10.89
CA ARG A 13 -1.28 8.87 9.99
C ARG A 13 -2.32 8.16 9.15
N PHE A 14 -2.11 6.88 8.85
CA PHE A 14 -3.03 6.07 8.06
C PHE A 14 -3.25 4.71 8.70
N LYS A 15 -4.49 4.24 8.62
CA LYS A 15 -4.84 2.84 8.84
C LYS A 15 -4.93 2.16 7.47
N LEU A 16 -4.23 1.03 7.32
CA LEU A 16 -4.23 0.24 6.08
C LEU A 16 -4.83 -1.13 6.36
N GLU A 17 -5.81 -1.53 5.56
CA GLU A 17 -6.49 -2.83 5.65
C GLU A 17 -6.55 -3.42 4.24
N TRP A 18 -6.17 -4.68 4.08
CA TRP A 18 -6.11 -5.31 2.75
C TRP A 18 -6.26 -6.82 2.84
N THR A 19 -6.65 -7.42 1.72
CA THR A 19 -6.73 -8.86 1.51
C THR A 19 -6.18 -9.21 0.13
N VAL A 20 -5.84 -10.48 -0.05
CA VAL A 20 -5.36 -10.99 -1.34
C VAL A 20 -6.40 -11.95 -1.88
N GLY A 21 -6.83 -11.70 -3.12
CA GLY A 21 -7.76 -12.55 -3.83
C GLY A 21 -7.19 -13.94 -4.13
N ALA A 22 -8.09 -14.85 -4.52
CA ALA A 22 -7.71 -16.12 -5.08
C ALA A 22 -6.89 -15.91 -6.37
N PRO A 23 -5.94 -16.80 -6.69
CA PRO A 23 -5.21 -16.75 -7.95
C PRO A 23 -6.14 -16.75 -9.15
N SER A 24 -5.90 -15.88 -10.12
CA SER A 24 -6.58 -15.85 -11.41
C SER A 24 -5.54 -15.64 -12.50
N GLY A 25 -5.52 -16.51 -13.51
CA GLY A 25 -4.57 -16.39 -14.63
C GLY A 25 -3.09 -16.41 -14.26
N GLY A 26 -2.72 -17.03 -13.12
CA GLY A 26 -1.33 -17.06 -12.64
C GLY A 26 -0.88 -15.80 -11.89
N ALA A 27 -1.80 -14.89 -11.59
CA ALA A 27 -1.55 -13.70 -10.78
C ALA A 27 -2.54 -13.59 -9.62
N ARG A 28 -2.29 -12.65 -8.72
CA ARG A 28 -3.21 -12.26 -7.64
C ARG A 28 -3.58 -10.80 -7.75
N THR A 29 -4.76 -10.47 -7.23
CA THR A 29 -5.18 -9.10 -6.98
C THR A 29 -5.17 -8.85 -5.47
N LEU A 30 -4.57 -7.74 -5.05
CA LEU A 30 -4.63 -7.27 -3.68
C LEU A 30 -5.61 -6.10 -3.63
N SER A 31 -6.66 -6.23 -2.82
CA SER A 31 -7.68 -5.18 -2.66
C SER A 31 -7.71 -4.71 -1.22
N GLY A 32 -7.97 -3.44 -1.00
CA GLY A 32 -7.92 -2.88 0.34
C GLY A 32 -8.42 -1.46 0.44
N SER A 33 -8.21 -0.90 1.63
CA SER A 33 -8.52 0.48 1.93
C SER A 33 -7.42 1.13 2.77
N ILE A 34 -7.21 2.40 2.50
CA ILE A 34 -6.38 3.29 3.30
C ILE A 34 -7.29 4.35 3.91
N THR A 35 -7.20 4.54 5.23
CA THR A 35 -8.00 5.52 5.97
C THR A 35 -7.07 6.55 6.59
N SER A 36 -7.30 7.84 6.34
CA SER A 36 -6.58 8.91 7.01
C SER A 36 -7.02 9.00 8.47
N GLN A 37 -6.06 9.05 9.38
CA GLN A 37 -6.27 9.32 10.80
C GLN A 37 -6.12 10.82 11.12
N GLN A 38 -5.84 11.64 10.11
CA GLN A 38 -5.60 13.08 10.23
C GLN A 38 -6.76 13.89 9.67
N GLY A 39 -6.89 15.17 10.07
CA GLY A 39 -7.89 16.09 9.53
C GLY A 39 -7.57 16.67 8.13
N GLY A 40 -6.30 16.70 7.72
CA GLY A 40 -5.87 17.22 6.43
C GLY A 40 -5.97 16.20 5.29
N HIS A 41 -6.11 16.70 4.06
CA HIS A 41 -6.03 15.87 2.84
C HIS A 41 -4.60 15.43 2.60
N ALA A 42 -4.43 14.18 2.17
CA ALA A 42 -3.14 13.63 1.78
C ALA A 42 -3.11 13.40 0.27
N GLU A 43 -2.24 14.12 -0.44
CA GLU A 43 -1.99 13.91 -1.86
C GLU A 43 -0.59 14.42 -2.27
N PHE A 44 0.15 13.68 -3.10
CA PHE A 44 -0.13 12.32 -3.58
C PHE A 44 -0.01 11.29 -2.43
N VAL A 45 -0.58 10.09 -2.59
CA VAL A 45 -0.37 8.96 -1.66
C VAL A 45 -0.02 7.72 -2.47
N ARG A 46 1.09 7.07 -2.15
CA ARG A 46 1.53 5.84 -2.82
C ARG A 46 1.76 4.72 -1.82
N LEU A 47 1.42 3.51 -2.24
CA LEU A 47 1.68 2.27 -1.51
C LEU A 47 2.90 1.56 -2.10
N LEU A 48 3.68 0.93 -1.23
CA LEU A 48 4.66 -0.10 -1.60
C LEU A 48 4.07 -1.47 -1.27
N VAL A 49 3.80 -2.26 -2.30
CA VAL A 49 3.45 -3.67 -2.18
C VAL A 49 4.71 -4.50 -2.40
N GLN A 50 4.99 -5.42 -1.49
CA GLN A 50 6.06 -6.40 -1.62
C GLN A 50 5.44 -7.80 -1.70
N ALA A 51 5.92 -8.61 -2.63
CA ALA A 51 5.60 -10.03 -2.72
C ALA A 51 6.82 -10.82 -2.20
N LEU A 52 6.58 -11.81 -1.35
CA LEU A 52 7.62 -12.58 -0.68
C LEU A 52 7.44 -14.08 -0.94
N ASP A 53 8.55 -14.78 -1.18
CA ASP A 53 8.57 -16.24 -1.24
C ASP A 53 8.45 -16.89 0.14
N ASP A 54 8.41 -18.23 0.19
CA ASP A 54 8.29 -19.01 1.43
C ASP A 54 9.46 -18.80 2.41
N ALA A 55 10.61 -18.30 1.93
CA ALA A 55 11.76 -17.98 2.77
C ALA A 55 11.71 -16.54 3.33
N GLY A 56 10.68 -15.77 2.98
CA GLY A 56 10.56 -14.35 3.33
C GLY A 56 11.44 -13.43 2.48
N THR A 57 11.94 -13.91 1.33
CA THR A 57 12.71 -13.08 0.39
C THR A 57 11.75 -12.27 -0.46
N VAL A 58 11.99 -10.96 -0.58
CA VAL A 58 11.19 -10.11 -1.48
C VAL A 58 11.50 -10.44 -2.94
N VAL A 59 10.54 -11.04 -3.63
CA VAL A 59 10.63 -11.42 -5.05
C VAL A 59 10.11 -10.32 -5.98
N GLU A 60 9.23 -9.45 -5.51
CA GLU A 60 8.75 -8.28 -6.26
C GLU A 60 8.46 -7.08 -5.35
N ARG A 61 8.64 -5.87 -5.90
CA ARG A 61 8.19 -4.60 -5.31
C ARG A 61 7.37 -3.82 -6.33
N ARG A 62 6.21 -3.32 -5.91
CA ARG A 62 5.33 -2.50 -6.73
C ARG A 62 4.94 -1.22 -6.00
N ILE A 63 5.10 -0.08 -6.67
CA ILE A 63 4.60 1.21 -6.18
C ILE A 63 3.24 1.46 -6.83
N TRP A 64 2.20 1.69 -6.02
CA TRP A 64 0.84 1.92 -6.48
C TRP A 64 0.34 3.28 -6.00
N ALA A 65 -0.13 4.12 -6.91
CA ALA A 65 -0.71 5.41 -6.55
C ALA A 65 -2.18 5.24 -6.14
N ILE A 66 -2.60 5.90 -5.06
CA ILE A 66 -4.02 6.04 -4.71
C ILE A 66 -4.59 7.21 -5.54
N PRO A 67 -5.48 6.94 -6.50
CA PRO A 67 -6.07 8.01 -7.31
C PRO A 67 -6.83 9.01 -6.43
N GLY A 68 -6.53 10.29 -6.56
CA GLY A 68 -7.14 11.36 -5.75
C GLY A 68 -6.69 11.43 -4.29
N GLY A 69 -5.70 10.62 -3.88
CA GLY A 69 -5.18 10.64 -2.52
C GLY A 69 -6.18 10.16 -1.47
N VAL A 70 -6.08 10.70 -0.26
CA VAL A 70 -6.94 10.33 0.87
C VAL A 70 -7.38 11.59 1.62
N GLY A 71 -8.68 11.87 1.63
CA GLY A 71 -9.26 12.97 2.41
C GLY A 71 -9.05 12.79 3.92
N GLY A 72 -9.03 13.91 4.64
CA GLY A 72 -8.90 13.91 6.11
C GLY A 72 -10.04 13.16 6.80
N GLY A 73 -9.71 12.18 7.65
CA GLY A 73 -10.67 11.27 8.29
C GLY A 73 -11.42 10.36 7.31
N GLN A 74 -11.13 10.44 6.01
CA GLN A 74 -11.80 9.66 4.97
C GLN A 74 -11.02 8.40 4.62
N ARG A 75 -11.68 7.54 3.86
CA ARG A 75 -11.16 6.27 3.35
C ARG A 75 -11.11 6.30 1.83
N ALA A 76 -10.01 5.82 1.27
CA ALA A 76 -9.88 5.49 -0.14
C ALA A 76 -9.71 3.98 -0.31
N TYR A 77 -10.30 3.43 -1.37
CA TYR A 77 -10.15 2.02 -1.73
C TYR A 77 -9.12 1.89 -2.85
N PHE A 78 -8.44 0.75 -2.89
CA PHE A 78 -7.48 0.45 -3.93
C PHE A 78 -7.51 -1.02 -4.31
N GLU A 79 -7.12 -1.28 -5.54
CA GLU A 79 -6.87 -2.62 -6.06
C GLU A 79 -5.54 -2.59 -6.81
N VAL A 80 -4.67 -3.54 -6.48
CA VAL A 80 -3.38 -3.75 -7.13
C VAL A 80 -3.49 -5.08 -7.88
N PRO A 81 -3.74 -5.05 -9.20
CA PRO A 81 -3.87 -6.26 -10.00
C PRO A 81 -2.50 -6.87 -10.31
N ASP A 82 -2.48 -8.02 -10.97
CA ASP A 82 -1.31 -8.62 -11.61
C ASP A 82 -0.08 -8.80 -10.70
N LEU A 83 -0.30 -9.13 -9.43
CA LEU A 83 0.78 -9.47 -8.52
C LEU A 83 1.22 -10.93 -8.73
N PRO A 84 2.52 -11.24 -8.61
CA PRO A 84 3.03 -12.59 -8.81
C PRO A 84 2.52 -13.52 -7.71
N LEU A 85 2.35 -14.81 -7.99
CA LEU A 85 2.05 -15.78 -6.93
C LEU A 85 3.19 -15.79 -5.90
N ALA A 86 2.85 -15.46 -4.66
CA ALA A 86 3.77 -15.34 -3.54
C ALA A 86 3.15 -15.93 -2.28
N ALA A 87 4.01 -16.30 -1.33
CA ALA A 87 3.63 -16.89 -0.05
C ALA A 87 3.04 -15.83 0.89
N GLU A 88 3.65 -14.64 0.89
CA GLU A 88 3.25 -13.50 1.71
C GLU A 88 3.26 -12.22 0.87
N TYR A 89 2.40 -11.28 1.24
CA TYR A 89 2.45 -9.90 0.76
C TYR A 89 2.61 -8.95 1.94
N ARG A 90 3.35 -7.87 1.73
CA ARG A 90 3.45 -6.76 2.68
C ARG A 90 3.06 -5.48 1.98
N VAL A 91 2.31 -4.63 2.66
CA VAL A 91 1.85 -3.35 2.11
C VAL A 91 2.18 -2.25 3.09
N PHE A 92 2.77 -1.18 2.56
CA PHE A 92 3.19 -0.02 3.31
C PHE A 92 2.74 1.25 2.59
N VAL A 93 2.56 2.35 3.32
CA VAL A 93 2.52 3.66 2.68
C VAL A 93 3.96 4.03 2.34
N TRP A 94 4.25 4.13 1.05
CA TRP A 94 5.58 4.43 0.53
C TRP A 94 5.93 5.87 0.82
N ASP A 95 5.10 6.79 0.36
CA ASP A 95 5.19 8.21 0.63
C ASP A 95 3.85 8.90 0.41
N TYR A 96 3.76 10.11 0.98
CA TYR A 96 2.60 10.96 0.89
C TYR A 96 2.99 12.42 1.13
N SER A 97 2.14 13.34 0.69
CA SER A 97 2.21 14.75 1.07
C SER A 97 0.92 15.16 1.78
N LEU A 98 1.05 15.89 2.90
CA LEU A 98 -0.09 16.40 3.64
C LEU A 98 -0.27 17.88 3.29
N THR A 99 -1.46 18.25 2.84
CA THR A 99 -1.85 19.65 2.81
C THR A 99 -2.34 20.02 4.21
N GLN A 100 -1.61 20.92 4.88
CA GLN A 100 -2.09 21.54 6.12
C GLN A 100 -3.29 22.42 5.77
N SER A 101 -4.39 22.25 6.50
CA SER A 101 -5.49 23.22 6.57
C SER A 101 -5.13 24.36 7.50
#